data_AF-A0A377JNI7-F1
#
_entry.id   AF-A0A377JNI7-F1
#
_cell.length_a   1.000
_cell.length_b   1.000
_cell.length_c   1.000
_cell.angle_alpha   90.00
_cell.angle_beta   90.00
_cell.angle_gamma   90.00
#
_symmetry.space_group_name_H-M   'P 1'
#
loop_
_entity.id
_entity.type
_entity.pdbx_description
1 polymer ?
#
loop_
_entity_poly.entity_id
_entity_poly.type
_entity_poly.pdbx_seq_one_letter_code
_entity_poly.pdbx_strand_id
1 'polypeptide(L)' 'MQKHEVSRLVGAAPGYVGYEEGGQLTEALRRKPYSVVLFDEIEKAHPDVFNLLLQVLDDGRITDNKGVTIDCKNTIII' A
#
# COMPACT_ATOMS: atom_id res chain seq x y z
N MET A 1 -1.88 16.46 -3.95
CA MET A 1 -2.76 15.67 -3.07
C MET A 1 -2.21 15.67 -1.64
N GLN A 2 -3.07 15.62 -0.61
CA GLN A 2 -2.64 15.64 0.80
C GLN A 2 -2.08 14.27 1.22
N LYS A 3 -1.16 14.26 2.20
CA LYS A 3 -0.50 13.05 2.76
C LYS A 3 -1.47 11.96 3.24
N HIS A 4 -2.73 12.32 3.51
CA HIS A 4 -3.79 11.41 3.94
C HIS A 4 -4.13 10.29 2.95
N GLU A 5 -3.84 10.45 1.66
CA GLU A 5 -4.15 9.42 0.66
C GLU A 5 -3.26 8.17 0.79
N VAL A 6 -2.02 8.36 1.23
CA VAL A 6 -1.08 7.24 1.47
C VAL A 6 -1.56 6.40 2.64
N SER A 7 -2.05 7.04 3.70
CA SER A 7 -2.61 6.36 4.88
C SER A 7 -3.83 5.49 4.53
N ARG A 8 -4.54 5.75 3.42
CA ARG A 8 -5.62 4.85 2.99
C ARG A 8 -5.08 3.54 2.43
N LEU A 9 -3.92 3.56 1.77
CA LEU A 9 -3.32 2.37 1.16
C LEU A 9 -2.70 1.43 2.20
N VAL A 10 -2.01 1.97 3.21
CA VAL A 10 -1.25 1.20 4.23
C VAL A 10 -1.79 1.30 5.66
N GLY A 11 -2.90 2.01 5.86
CA GLY A 11 -3.51 2.22 7.16
C GLY A 11 -3.08 3.53 7.80
N ALA A 12 -3.80 3.99 8.82
CA ALA A 12 -3.40 5.19 9.55
C ALA A 12 -2.07 4.98 10.31
N ALA A 13 -1.35 6.05 10.60
CA ALA A 13 -0.17 5.96 11.45
C ALA A 13 -0.54 5.66 12.91
N PRO A 14 0.36 5.08 13.73
CA PRO A 14 0.11 4.90 15.16
C PRO A 14 -0.36 6.19 15.85
N GLY A 15 -1.45 6.11 16.60
CA GLY A 15 -2.05 7.26 17.30
C GLY A 15 -3.07 8.07 16.49
N TYR A 16 -3.36 7.68 15.25
CA TYR A 16 -4.43 8.28 14.43
C TYR A 16 -5.69 7.39 14.37
N VAL A 17 -6.85 8.01 14.14
CA VAL A 17 -8.12 7.29 13.90
C VAL A 17 -7.96 6.38 12.69
N GLY A 18 -8.41 5.13 12.81
CA GLY A 18 -8.26 4.11 11.75
C GLY A 18 -6.93 3.35 11.79
N TYR A 19 -6.09 3.50 12.83
CA TYR A 19 -4.88 2.68 12.99
C TYR A 19 -5.20 1.18 13.08
N GLU A 20 -6.35 0.84 13.67
CA GLU A 20 -6.77 -0.56 13.79
C GLU A 20 -7.25 -1.16 12.47
N GLU A 21 -7.74 -0.30 11.58
CA GLU A 21 -8.18 -0.64 10.23
C GLU A 21 -6.94 -0.67 9.33
N GLY A 22 -6.41 -1.87 9.05
CA GLY A 22 -5.28 -2.03 8.13
C GLY A 22 -5.51 -1.34 6.79
N GLY A 23 -4.43 -1.08 6.06
CA GLY A 23 -4.52 -0.39 4.78
C GLY A 23 -5.40 -1.10 3.75
N GLN A 24 -6.10 -0.34 2.92
CA GLN A 24 -6.98 -0.90 1.90
C GLN A 24 -6.20 -1.78 0.90
N LEU A 25 -5.02 -1.32 0.48
CA LEU A 25 -4.16 -2.08 -0.44
C LEU A 25 -3.54 -3.28 0.26
N THR A 26 -3.01 -3.07 1.47
CA THR A 26 -2.31 -4.12 2.22
C THR A 26 -3.27 -5.26 2.62
N GLU A 27 -4.48 -4.94 3.09
CA GLU A 27 -5.50 -5.95 3.41
C GLU A 27 -6.06 -6.66 2.16
N ALA A 28 -6.23 -5.94 1.04
CA ALA A 28 -6.66 -6.56 -0.21
C ALA A 28 -5.64 -7.59 -0.72
N LEU A 29 -4.36 -7.22 -0.74
CA LEU A 29 -3.26 -8.08 -1.17
C LEU A 29 -3.07 -9.27 -0.22
N ARG A 30 -3.18 -9.06 1.10
CA ARG A 30 -3.11 -10.13 2.09
C ARG A 30 -4.20 -11.17 1.89
N ARG A 31 -5.42 -10.76 1.55
CA ARG A 31 -6.55 -11.66 1.30
C ARG A 31 -6.50 -12.32 -0.07
N LYS A 32 -5.92 -11.65 -1.08
CA LYS A 32 -5.82 -12.12 -2.47
C LYS A 32 -4.39 -11.91 -3.01
N PRO A 33 -3.43 -12.78 -2.66
CA PRO A 33 -2.02 -12.61 -3.03
C PRO A 33 -1.74 -12.81 -4.53
N TYR A 34 -2.65 -13.44 -5.27
CA TYR A 34 -2.61 -13.55 -6.72
C TYR A 34 -3.61 -12.56 -7.30
N SER A 35 -3.13 -11.38 -7.68
CA SER A 35 -4.01 -10.29 -8.08
C SER A 35 -3.37 -9.37 -9.11
N VAL A 36 -4.21 -8.52 -9.70
CA VAL A 36 -3.79 -7.39 -10.52
C VAL A 36 -4.20 -6.13 -9.79
N VAL A 37 -3.25 -5.23 -9.54
CA VAL A 37 -3.47 -3.92 -8.93
C VAL A 37 -3.25 -2.86 -9.99
N LEU A 38 -4.26 -2.01 -10.20
CA LEU A 38 -4.21 -0.89 -11.13
C LEU A 38 -4.05 0.43 -10.35
N PHE A 39 -3.04 1.22 -10.68
CA PHE A 39 -2.86 2.58 -10.21
C PHE A 39 -3.24 3.57 -11.31
N ASP A 40 -4.50 3.99 -11.32
CA ASP A 40 -4.99 4.99 -12.26
C ASP A 40 -4.49 6.40 -11.89
N GLU A 41 -4.18 7.22 -12.90
CA GLU A 41 -3.65 8.59 -12.77
C GLU A 41 -2.46 8.72 -11.77
N ILE A 42 -1.54 7.75 -11.77
CA ILE A 42 -0.42 7.68 -10.81
C ILE A 42 0.46 8.94 -10.82
N GLU A 43 0.51 9.69 -11.93
CA GLU A 43 1.23 10.94 -12.04
C GLU A 43 0.68 12.07 -11.14
N LYS A 44 -0.58 11.95 -10.69
CA LYS A 44 -1.21 12.89 -9.75
C LYS A 44 -0.98 12.53 -8.29
N ALA A 45 -0.52 11.30 -8.02
CA ALA A 45 -0.36 10.77 -6.68
C ALA A 45 0.69 11.55 -5.88
N HIS A 46 0.55 11.52 -4.56
CA HIS A 46 1.57 12.10 -3.67
C HIS A 46 2.90 11.33 -3.81
N PRO A 47 4.07 12.01 -3.77
CA PRO A 47 5.38 11.37 -3.89
C PRO A 47 5.60 10.17 -2.96
N ASP A 48 5.04 10.20 -1.75
CA ASP A 48 5.11 9.09 -0.79
C ASP A 48 4.49 7.77 -1.30
N VAL A 49 3.56 7.81 -2.27
CA VAL A 49 3.04 6.59 -2.92
C VAL A 49 4.15 5.90 -3.72
N PHE A 50 5.05 6.66 -4.34
CA PHE A 50 6.18 6.09 -5.06
C PHE A 50 7.16 5.39 -4.11
N ASN A 51 7.36 5.88 -2.89
CA ASN A 51 8.20 5.18 -1.90
C ASN A 51 7.67 3.78 -1.60
N LEU A 52 6.34 3.64 -1.54
CA LEU A 52 5.68 2.36 -1.36
C LEU A 52 5.86 1.45 -2.59
N LEU A 53 5.68 2.00 -3.79
CA LEU A 53 5.90 1.26 -5.02
C LEU A 53 7.37 0.82 -5.17
N LEU A 54 8.33 1.65 -4.76
CA LEU A 54 9.76 1.30 -4.78
C LEU A 54 10.02 0.06 -3.91
N GLN A 55 9.43 -0.03 -2.71
CA GLN A 55 9.54 -1.22 -1.86
C GLN A 55 9.01 -2.47 -2.58
N VAL A 56 7.90 -2.34 -3.31
CA VAL A 56 7.30 -3.46 -4.03
C VAL A 56 8.12 -3.84 -5.27
N LEU A 57 8.64 -2.86 -6.00
CA LEU A 57 9.43 -3.10 -7.21
C LEU A 57 10.83 -3.63 -6.91
N ASP A 58 11.38 -3.34 -5.73
CA ASP A 58 12.69 -3.82 -5.29
C ASP A 58 12.58 -5.20 -4.60
N ASP A 59 11.90 -5.26 -3.44
CA ASP A 59 11.83 -6.46 -2.59
C ASP A 59 10.65 -7.39 -2.91
N GLY A 60 9.71 -6.95 -3.75
CA GLY A 60 8.45 -7.68 -3.98
C GLY A 60 7.54 -7.68 -2.75
N ARG A 61 7.66 -6.69 -1.86
CA ARG A 61 6.94 -6.65 -0.57
C ARG A 61 6.43 -5.26 -0.23
N ILE A 62 5.40 -5.22 0.60
CA ILE A 62 4.81 -4.00 1.14
C ILE A 62 4.62 -4.18 2.65
N THR A 63 4.97 -3.16 3.44
CA THR A 63 4.75 -3.17 4.89
C THR A 63 3.72 -2.11 5.27
N ASP A 64 2.71 -2.52 6.04
CA ASP A 64 1.69 -1.60 6.54
C ASP A 64 2.15 -0.83 7.79
N ASN A 65 1.36 0.14 8.24
CA ASN A 65 1.69 0.94 9.42
C ASN A 65 1.58 0.17 10.76
N LYS A 66 1.06 -1.07 10.74
CA LYS A 66 1.05 -1.98 11.89
C LYS A 66 2.29 -2.89 11.89
N GLY A 67 3.19 -2.74 10.92
CA GLY A 67 4.40 -3.55 10.78
C GLY A 67 4.16 -4.91 10.12
N VAL A 68 2.98 -5.13 9.53
CA VAL A 68 2.67 -6.36 8.81
C VAL A 68 3.24 -6.27 7.40
N THR A 69 4.15 -7.19 7.07
CA THR A 69 4.71 -7.32 5.73
C THR A 69 3.91 -8.31 4.90
N ILE A 70 3.58 -7.92 3.66
CA ILE A 70 2.84 -8.71 2.69
C ILE A 70 3.72 -8.96 1.47
N ASP A 71 3.65 -10.19 0.96
CA ASP A 71 4.33 -10.61 -0.27
C ASP A 71 3.50 -10.22 -1.50
N CYS A 72 4.13 -9.49 -2.42
CA CYS A 72 3.55 -9.00 -3.67
C CYS A 72 4.15 -9.70 -4.90
N LYS A 73 4.98 -10.73 -4.74
CA LYS A 73 5.66 -11.40 -5.87
C LYS A 73 4.73 -12.04 -6.90
N ASN A 74 3.50 -12.37 -6.51
CA ASN A 74 2.47 -12.92 -7.40
C ASN A 74 1.39 -11.90 -7.80
N THR A 75 1.68 -10.61 -7.59
CA THR A 75 0.82 -9.50 -7.94
C THR A 75 1.36 -8.79 -9.17
N ILE A 76 0.50 -8.59 -10.17
CA ILE A 76 0.82 -7.74 -11.32
C ILE A 76 0.40 -6.32 -10.96
N ILE A 77 1.32 -5.37 -11.07
CA ILE A 77 1.05 -3.95 -10.89
C ILE A 77 0.98 -3.28 -12.26
N ILE A 78 -0.09 -2.54 -12.51
CA ILE A 78 -0.37 -1.79 -13.73
C ILE A 78 -0.55 -0.32 -13.39
#